data_AF-A0A7S2UHM4-F1
#
_entry.id   AF-A0A7S2UHM4-F1
#
_cell.length_a   1.000
_cell.length_b   1.000
_cell.length_c   1.000
_cell.angle_alpha   90.00
_cell.angle_beta   90.00
_cell.angle_gamma   90.00
#
_symmetry.space_group_name_H-M   'P 1'
#
loop_
_entity.id
_entity.type
_entity.pdbx_description
1 polymer ?
#
loop_
_entity_poly.entity_id
_entity_poly.type
_entity_poly.pdbx_seq_one_letter_code
_entity_poly.pdbx_strand_id
1 'polypeptide(L)'
;KRWAIAWHLFWEGAKCVADRVQFVLFQDDEKWFYSLVVRQHNKLVPFFCCVPDSHSVHHKCHIGKVMCLVTTAFAPHNNNFESGGRAYKVDCVRIGGMVKAKKNSYRRVYRNDGTYHYPKDPVNMLRREGEEYFENWEIQGVSEGTAKNPKFSLLKYKRERLRMKLDALKQQITHETGKIVVLYGQTDNAPPHQAQKLKDFQNATWLFRHQPPNSPLTNVQDASVFPAMAKRVTEFQGLFNHGRYLEGEKLWEGIDTVYNEFPEETLARGYV
;
A
#
# COMPACT_ATOMS: atom_id res chain seq x y z
N LYS A 1 21.04 8.76 -15.27
CA LYS A 1 22.40 8.21 -15.53
C LYS A 1 23.18 7.91 -14.24
N ARG A 2 23.43 8.88 -13.33
CA ARG A 2 24.17 8.63 -12.08
C ARG A 2 23.56 7.57 -11.16
N TRP A 3 22.23 7.57 -11.00
CA TRP A 3 21.54 6.55 -10.18
C TRP A 3 21.76 5.13 -10.71
N ALA A 4 21.52 4.88 -12.00
CA ALA A 4 21.66 3.56 -12.59
C ALA A 4 23.10 3.02 -12.47
N ILE A 5 24.11 3.87 -12.69
CA ILE A 5 25.51 3.50 -12.50
C ILE A 5 25.77 3.09 -11.04
N ALA A 6 25.32 3.89 -10.07
CA ALA A 6 25.49 3.56 -8.65
C ALA A 6 24.74 2.29 -8.24
N TRP A 7 23.55 2.07 -8.80
CA TRP A 7 22.76 0.85 -8.61
C TRP A 7 23.52 -0.39 -9.10
N HIS A 8 23.98 -0.38 -10.35
CA HIS A 8 24.71 -1.52 -10.90
C HIS A 8 26.04 -1.74 -10.18
N LEU A 9 26.82 -0.69 -9.91
CA LEU A 9 28.07 -0.82 -9.16
C LEU A 9 27.85 -1.43 -7.76
N PHE A 10 26.78 -1.03 -7.08
CA PHE A 10 26.43 -1.60 -5.77
C PHE A 10 26.16 -3.11 -5.88
N TRP A 11 25.30 -3.51 -6.81
CA TRP A 11 24.92 -4.93 -6.95
C TRP A 11 26.05 -5.80 -7.50
N GLU A 12 26.91 -5.28 -8.38
CA GLU A 12 28.14 -5.98 -8.76
C GLU A 12 29.08 -6.18 -7.55
N GLY A 13 29.24 -5.14 -6.71
CA GLY A 13 30.00 -5.28 -5.47
C GLY A 13 29.36 -6.25 -4.47
N ALA A 14 28.03 -6.30 -4.42
CA ALA A 14 27.27 -7.20 -3.55
C ALA A 14 27.52 -8.68 -3.89
N LYS A 15 27.70 -9.02 -5.17
CA LYS A 15 28.08 -10.38 -5.62
C LYS A 15 29.41 -10.81 -5.02
N CYS A 16 30.38 -9.90 -4.93
CA CYS A 16 31.73 -10.20 -4.42
C CYS A 16 31.78 -10.61 -2.94
N VAL A 17 30.73 -10.31 -2.16
CA VAL A 17 30.64 -10.62 -0.71
C VAL A 17 29.50 -11.60 -0.40
N ALA A 18 28.95 -12.25 -1.43
CA ALA A 18 27.78 -13.12 -1.30
C ALA A 18 28.02 -14.36 -0.45
N ASP A 19 29.27 -14.74 -0.20
CA ASP A 19 29.65 -15.84 0.70
C ASP A 19 29.31 -15.53 2.17
N ARG A 20 29.41 -14.25 2.57
CA ARG A 20 29.24 -13.81 3.97
C ARG A 20 28.04 -12.91 4.20
N VAL A 21 27.61 -12.19 3.19
CA VAL A 21 26.58 -11.15 3.29
C VAL A 21 25.44 -11.42 2.32
N GLN A 22 24.20 -11.36 2.81
CA GLN A 22 22.99 -11.34 1.99
C GLN A 22 22.42 -9.92 1.98
N PHE A 23 22.35 -9.31 0.81
CA PHE A 23 21.62 -8.06 0.64
C PHE A 23 20.13 -8.35 0.38
N VAL A 24 19.27 -7.55 0.99
CA VAL A 24 17.82 -7.63 0.84
C VAL A 24 17.31 -6.25 0.43
N LEU A 25 16.83 -6.14 -0.80
CA LEU A 25 16.18 -4.94 -1.30
C LEU A 25 14.77 -4.86 -0.69
N PHE A 26 14.38 -3.74 -0.11
CA PHE A 26 12.98 -3.50 0.22
C PHE A 26 12.50 -2.16 -0.33
N GLN A 27 11.22 -2.10 -0.66
CA GLN A 27 10.58 -0.93 -1.23
C GLN A 27 9.24 -0.70 -0.55
N ASP A 28 9.01 0.54 -0.12
CA ASP A 28 7.74 0.98 0.46
C ASP A 28 7.15 2.13 -0.36
N ASP A 29 5.83 2.08 -0.59
CA ASP A 29 5.11 3.10 -1.35
C ASP A 29 3.61 3.11 -1.00
N GLU A 30 2.93 4.22 -1.31
CA GLU A 30 1.52 4.42 -1.02
C GLU A 30 0.63 4.39 -2.26
N LYS A 31 -0.56 3.80 -2.12
CA LYS A 31 -1.58 3.82 -3.18
C LYS A 31 -2.97 4.09 -2.65
N TRP A 32 -3.73 4.89 -3.41
CA TRP A 32 -5.17 4.97 -3.28
C TRP A 32 -5.84 3.81 -4.03
N PHE A 33 -6.57 2.98 -3.31
CA PHE A 33 -7.53 2.02 -3.85
C PHE A 33 -8.92 2.66 -3.84
N TYR A 34 -9.60 2.62 -4.98
CA TYR A 34 -10.90 3.23 -5.18
C TYR A 34 -11.99 2.17 -5.18
N SER A 35 -13.15 2.52 -4.60
CA SER A 35 -14.36 1.70 -4.60
C SER A 35 -14.91 1.48 -6.01
N LEU A 36 -14.64 2.42 -6.91
CA LEU A 36 -15.01 2.38 -8.32
C LEU A 36 -13.76 2.48 -9.18
N VAL A 37 -13.51 1.45 -10.00
CA VAL A 37 -12.60 1.53 -11.14
C VAL A 37 -13.47 1.55 -12.40
N VAL A 38 -13.64 2.74 -13.00
CA VAL A 38 -14.43 2.87 -14.24
C VAL A 38 -13.68 2.17 -15.37
N ARG A 39 -14.16 0.98 -15.78
CA ARG A 39 -13.73 0.37 -17.03
C ARG A 39 -14.44 1.10 -18.17
N GLN A 40 -13.74 1.99 -18.86
CA GLN A 40 -14.28 2.74 -20.01
C GLN A 40 -14.69 1.84 -21.20
N HIS A 41 -14.33 0.55 -21.20
CA HIS A 41 -14.54 -0.37 -22.32
C HIS A 41 -15.06 -1.74 -21.88
N ASN A 42 -16.10 -1.80 -21.03
CA ASN A 42 -16.80 -3.07 -20.85
C ASN A 42 -17.38 -3.51 -22.21
N LYS A 43 -16.94 -4.67 -22.70
CA LYS A 43 -17.55 -5.31 -23.85
C LYS A 43 -18.97 -5.70 -23.46
N LEU A 44 -19.96 -5.23 -24.22
CA LEU A 44 -21.33 -5.73 -24.16
C LEU A 44 -21.29 -7.25 -24.35
N VAL A 45 -21.81 -8.03 -23.40
CA VAL A 45 -21.97 -9.49 -23.58
C VAL A 45 -23.45 -9.86 -23.42
N PRO A 46 -24.30 -9.54 -24.44
CA PRO A 46 -25.75 -9.73 -24.36
C PRO A 46 -26.16 -11.18 -24.12
N PHE A 47 -25.32 -12.14 -24.55
CA PHE A 47 -25.56 -13.57 -24.38
C PHE A 47 -25.71 -13.97 -22.90
N PHE A 48 -25.10 -13.25 -21.97
CA PHE A 48 -25.28 -13.47 -20.53
C PHE A 48 -26.33 -12.55 -19.89
N CYS A 49 -27.16 -11.86 -20.69
CA CYS A 49 -28.10 -10.83 -20.22
C CYS A 49 -27.43 -9.69 -19.42
N CYS A 50 -26.12 -9.48 -19.60
CA CYS A 50 -25.39 -8.39 -18.97
C CYS A 50 -25.67 -7.07 -19.71
N VAL A 51 -26.62 -6.28 -19.21
CA VAL A 51 -26.90 -4.94 -19.72
C VAL A 51 -25.98 -3.93 -19.01
N PRO A 52 -25.22 -3.10 -19.74
CA PRO A 52 -24.40 -2.06 -19.12
C PRO A 52 -25.29 -1.01 -18.47
N ASP A 53 -25.06 -0.75 -17.18
CA ASP A 53 -25.70 0.34 -16.45
C ASP A 53 -24.79 1.58 -16.46
N SER A 54 -25.39 2.76 -16.57
CA SER A 54 -24.66 4.02 -16.60
C SER A 54 -24.55 4.58 -15.18
N HIS A 55 -23.35 4.59 -14.64
CA HIS A 55 -23.06 5.25 -13.37
C HIS A 55 -22.28 6.54 -13.63
N SER A 56 -22.83 7.67 -13.19
CA SER A 56 -22.13 8.95 -13.15
C SER A 56 -21.63 9.19 -11.72
N VAL A 57 -20.35 9.51 -11.60
CA VAL A 57 -19.80 10.07 -10.37
C VAL A 57 -19.51 11.53 -10.62
N HIS A 58 -20.15 12.40 -9.83
CA HIS A 58 -20.02 13.86 -9.97
C HIS A 58 -18.57 14.34 -9.87
N HIS A 59 -17.74 13.72 -9.01
CA HIS A 59 -16.32 14.04 -8.89
C HIS A 59 -15.53 12.89 -8.24
N LYS A 60 -14.27 12.70 -8.65
CA LYS A 60 -13.35 11.67 -8.08
C LYS A 60 -13.19 11.72 -6.56
N CYS A 61 -13.46 12.88 -5.94
CA CYS A 61 -13.43 13.05 -4.48
C CYS A 61 -14.59 12.36 -3.74
N HIS A 62 -15.67 12.03 -4.44
CA HIS A 62 -16.84 11.34 -3.88
C HIS A 62 -16.77 9.82 -4.05
N ILE A 63 -15.75 9.31 -4.75
CA ILE A 63 -15.51 7.88 -4.83
C ILE A 63 -14.93 7.42 -3.49
N GLY A 64 -15.55 6.41 -2.87
CA GLY A 64 -15.01 5.74 -1.71
C GLY A 64 -13.56 5.31 -1.99
N LYS A 65 -12.63 5.66 -1.10
CA LYS A 65 -11.21 5.36 -1.32
C LYS A 65 -10.51 5.07 -0.02
N VAL A 66 -9.53 4.18 -0.09
CA VAL A 66 -8.65 3.81 1.01
C VAL A 66 -7.22 3.97 0.51
N MET A 67 -6.40 4.69 1.27
CA MET A 67 -4.96 4.73 1.03
C MET A 67 -4.30 3.65 1.88
N CYS A 68 -3.38 2.90 1.30
CA CYS A 68 -2.52 2.00 2.03
C CYS A 68 -1.04 2.26 1.68
N LEU A 69 -0.17 1.97 2.64
CA LEU A 69 1.27 1.87 2.47
C LEU A 69 1.63 0.39 2.43
N VAL A 70 2.28 -0.03 1.35
CA VAL A 70 2.72 -1.41 1.15
C VAL A 70 4.23 -1.46 1.21
N THR A 71 4.77 -2.42 1.92
CA THR A 71 6.21 -2.72 1.96
C THR A 71 6.45 -4.16 1.56
N THR A 72 7.37 -4.37 0.63
CA THR A 72 7.82 -5.68 0.18
C THR A 72 9.35 -5.73 0.14
N ALA A 73 9.91 -6.93 0.23
CA ALA A 73 11.35 -7.15 0.18
C ALA A 73 11.73 -8.29 -0.78
N PHE A 74 12.98 -8.31 -1.20
CA PHE A 74 13.55 -9.27 -2.14
C PHE A 74 15.00 -9.59 -1.79
N ALA A 75 15.29 -10.87 -1.63
CA ALA A 75 16.61 -11.42 -1.40
C ALA A 75 17.09 -12.13 -2.68
N PRO A 76 17.87 -11.47 -3.55
CA PRO A 76 18.44 -12.11 -4.74
C PRO A 76 19.37 -13.26 -4.35
N HIS A 77 19.31 -14.36 -5.10
CA HIS A 77 20.20 -15.49 -4.90
C HIS A 77 21.65 -15.06 -5.16
N ASN A 78 22.54 -15.34 -4.20
CA ASN A 78 23.96 -14.93 -4.28
C ASN A 78 24.16 -13.44 -4.57
N ASN A 79 23.24 -12.59 -4.11
CA ASN A 79 23.21 -11.16 -4.41
C ASN A 79 23.16 -10.82 -5.91
N ASN A 80 22.71 -11.75 -6.76
CA ASN A 80 22.56 -11.59 -8.20
C ASN A 80 21.08 -11.61 -8.62
N PHE A 81 20.59 -10.49 -9.16
CA PHE A 81 19.22 -10.38 -9.67
C PHE A 81 18.95 -11.31 -10.86
N GLU A 82 19.96 -11.59 -11.69
CA GLU A 82 19.80 -12.43 -12.89
C GLU A 82 19.49 -13.89 -12.55
N SER A 83 19.88 -14.35 -11.36
CA SER A 83 19.54 -15.69 -10.85
C SER A 83 18.18 -15.74 -10.15
N GLY A 84 17.42 -14.63 -10.15
CA GLY A 84 16.20 -14.51 -9.37
C GLY A 84 16.48 -14.40 -7.88
N GLY A 85 15.46 -14.71 -7.08
CA GLY A 85 15.53 -14.57 -5.63
C GLY A 85 14.20 -14.88 -4.95
N ARG A 86 14.19 -14.72 -3.63
CA ARG A 86 12.99 -14.89 -2.81
C ARG A 86 12.43 -13.52 -2.44
N ALA A 87 11.15 -13.30 -2.71
CA ALA A 87 10.44 -12.11 -2.23
C ALA A 87 9.70 -12.38 -0.93
N TYR A 88 9.39 -11.31 -0.21
CA TYR A 88 8.72 -11.32 1.07
C TYR A 88 7.70 -10.20 1.14
N LYS A 89 6.50 -10.54 1.62
CA LYS A 89 5.53 -9.55 2.10
C LYS A 89 5.98 -9.05 3.47
N VAL A 90 6.25 -7.76 3.61
CA VAL A 90 6.74 -7.17 4.87
C VAL A 90 5.60 -6.56 5.65
N ASP A 91 4.83 -5.66 5.02
CA ASP A 91 3.69 -5.01 5.67
C ASP A 91 2.71 -4.41 4.65
N CYS A 92 1.44 -4.35 5.03
CA CYS A 92 0.42 -3.54 4.38
C CYS A 92 -0.40 -2.85 5.47
N VAL A 93 -0.38 -1.51 5.47
CA VAL A 93 -1.05 -0.72 6.50
C VAL A 93 -1.96 0.31 5.86
N ARG A 94 -3.16 0.45 6.43
CA ARG A 94 -4.09 1.50 6.05
C ARG A 94 -3.64 2.85 6.61
N ILE A 95 -3.65 3.88 5.75
CA ILE A 95 -3.28 5.24 6.15
C ILE A 95 -4.46 5.93 6.84
N GLY A 96 -4.35 6.07 8.16
CA GLY A 96 -5.34 6.68 9.03
C GLY A 96 -5.21 6.19 10.46
N GLY A 97 -6.29 6.31 11.23
CA GLY A 97 -6.34 5.82 12.60
C GLY A 97 -7.75 5.79 13.18
N MET A 98 -7.88 5.11 14.32
CA MET A 98 -9.14 5.07 15.07
C MET A 98 -9.38 6.39 15.77
N VAL A 99 -10.57 6.95 15.62
CA VAL A 99 -11.02 8.16 16.30
C VAL A 99 -12.39 7.95 16.91
N LYS A 100 -12.65 8.61 18.05
CA LYS A 100 -13.97 8.58 18.69
C LYS A 100 -14.94 9.53 18.00
N ALA A 101 -16.12 9.03 17.66
CA ALA A 101 -17.19 9.85 17.11
C ALA A 101 -17.70 10.85 18.16
N LYS A 102 -17.70 12.14 17.79
CA LYS A 102 -18.12 13.24 18.68
C LYS A 102 -19.64 13.43 18.77
N LYS A 103 -20.40 12.81 17.86
CA LYS A 103 -21.85 12.88 17.79
C LYS A 103 -22.39 11.75 16.94
N ASN A 104 -23.67 11.43 17.12
CA ASN A 104 -24.39 10.54 16.23
C ASN A 104 -24.42 11.11 14.80
N SER A 105 -24.09 10.29 13.82
CA SER A 105 -24.24 10.61 12.40
C SER A 105 -25.15 9.59 11.72
N TYR A 106 -25.83 10.00 10.66
CA TYR A 106 -26.84 9.20 9.97
C TYR A 106 -26.54 9.19 8.47
N ARG A 107 -26.97 8.14 7.77
CA ARG A 107 -26.79 8.03 6.31
C ARG A 107 -27.73 8.99 5.59
N ARG A 108 -27.32 9.39 4.39
CA ARG A 108 -28.14 10.20 3.49
C ARG A 108 -29.23 9.34 2.88
N VAL A 109 -30.47 9.78 2.95
CA VAL A 109 -31.62 9.16 2.28
C VAL A 109 -32.19 10.13 1.27
N TYR A 110 -32.21 9.70 0.00
CA TYR A 110 -32.78 10.45 -1.12
C TYR A 110 -34.29 10.24 -1.16
N ARG A 111 -35.01 11.33 -1.45
CA ARG A 111 -36.45 11.35 -1.70
C ARG A 111 -36.70 11.20 -3.20
N ASN A 112 -37.94 10.89 -3.56
CA ASN A 112 -38.36 10.70 -4.95
C ASN A 112 -38.20 11.97 -5.82
N ASP A 113 -38.16 13.15 -5.19
CA ASP A 113 -37.91 14.45 -5.84
C ASP A 113 -36.42 14.77 -6.04
N GLY A 114 -35.52 13.84 -5.69
CA GLY A 114 -34.06 14.02 -5.78
C GLY A 114 -33.45 14.80 -4.62
N THR A 115 -34.25 15.37 -3.72
CA THR A 115 -33.74 15.99 -2.48
C THR A 115 -33.31 14.91 -1.49
N TYR A 116 -32.55 15.27 -0.46
CA TYR A 116 -32.07 14.31 0.53
C TYR A 116 -32.20 14.82 1.97
N HIS A 117 -32.24 13.89 2.91
CA HIS A 117 -32.22 14.18 4.35
C HIS A 117 -31.44 13.12 5.11
N TYR A 118 -31.25 13.34 6.41
CA TYR A 118 -30.52 12.44 7.32
C TYR A 118 -31.46 11.98 8.45
N PRO A 119 -32.38 11.04 8.17
CA PRO A 119 -33.35 10.60 9.17
C PRO A 119 -32.63 10.04 10.41
N LYS A 120 -33.06 10.49 11.60
CA LYS A 120 -32.45 10.18 12.89
C LYS A 120 -32.92 8.84 13.47
N ASP A 121 -33.13 7.86 12.60
CA ASP A 121 -33.57 6.53 12.98
C ASP A 121 -32.38 5.65 13.34
N PRO A 122 -32.50 4.75 14.34
CA PRO A 122 -31.41 3.84 14.72
C PRO A 122 -30.89 3.00 13.55
N VAL A 123 -31.77 2.59 12.64
CA VAL A 123 -31.43 1.80 11.44
C VAL A 123 -30.61 2.61 10.42
N ASN A 124 -30.76 3.93 10.43
CA ASN A 124 -30.06 4.84 9.53
C ASN A 124 -28.78 5.42 10.16
N MET A 125 -28.44 5.03 11.40
CA MET A 125 -27.26 5.49 12.11
C MET A 125 -25.99 4.97 11.44
N LEU A 126 -25.06 5.87 11.16
CA LEU A 126 -23.76 5.58 10.56
C LEU A 126 -22.66 5.49 11.62
N ARG A 127 -22.68 6.38 12.61
CA ARG A 127 -21.79 6.35 13.80
C ARG A 127 -22.59 6.72 15.02
N ARG A 128 -22.34 6.05 16.13
CA ARG A 128 -22.82 6.46 17.45
C ARG A 128 -21.76 7.29 18.16
N GLU A 129 -22.20 8.29 18.91
CA GLU A 129 -21.33 9.08 19.78
C GLU A 129 -20.55 8.18 20.76
N GLY A 130 -19.26 8.46 20.90
CA GLY A 130 -18.35 7.70 21.76
C GLY A 130 -17.75 6.46 21.08
N GLU A 131 -18.37 5.90 20.04
CA GLU A 131 -17.83 4.75 19.33
C GLU A 131 -16.62 5.13 18.47
N GLU A 132 -15.64 4.22 18.43
CA GLU A 132 -14.45 4.39 17.61
C GLU A 132 -14.72 3.97 16.17
N TYR A 133 -14.24 4.77 15.21
CA TYR A 133 -14.28 4.44 13.79
C TYR A 133 -12.94 4.79 13.15
N PHE A 134 -12.61 4.11 12.05
CA PHE A 134 -11.40 4.42 11.30
C PHE A 134 -11.59 5.66 10.43
N GLU A 135 -10.72 6.65 10.60
CA GLU A 135 -10.67 7.85 9.79
C GLU A 135 -9.44 7.84 8.88
N ASN A 136 -9.66 8.06 7.59
CA ASN A 136 -8.56 8.17 6.63
C ASN A 136 -7.84 9.50 6.84
N TRP A 137 -6.52 9.47 6.98
CA TRP A 137 -5.71 10.68 7.19
C TRP A 137 -4.84 10.97 5.98
N GLU A 138 -4.30 12.18 5.90
CA GLU A 138 -3.22 12.49 4.96
C GLU A 138 -1.89 12.01 5.52
N ILE A 139 -1.00 11.60 4.62
CA ILE A 139 0.35 11.18 4.97
C ILE A 139 1.29 12.37 5.12
N GLN A 140 2.20 12.30 6.09
CA GLN A 140 3.23 13.30 6.31
C GLN A 140 4.54 12.64 6.73
N GLY A 141 5.68 13.26 6.40
CA GLY A 141 6.98 12.66 6.67
C GLY A 141 7.29 12.48 8.16
N VAL A 142 6.97 13.47 9.00
CA VAL A 142 7.42 13.51 10.41
C VAL A 142 6.28 13.74 11.40
N SER A 143 5.43 14.74 11.14
CA SER A 143 4.40 15.15 12.09
C SER A 143 3.20 14.21 12.10
N GLU A 144 2.60 14.02 13.26
CA GLU A 144 1.32 13.33 13.46
C GLU A 144 0.12 14.28 13.31
N GLY A 145 0.36 15.54 12.95
CA GLY A 145 -0.66 16.57 12.82
C GLY A 145 -1.14 17.09 14.18
N THR A 146 -2.44 17.33 14.29
CA THR A 146 -3.08 17.83 15.51
C THR A 146 -4.32 17.00 15.84
N ALA A 147 -4.85 17.10 17.06
CA ALA A 147 -6.08 16.41 17.44
C ALA A 147 -7.30 16.77 16.56
N LYS A 148 -7.29 17.91 15.85
CA LYS A 148 -8.35 18.31 14.90
C LYS A 148 -8.06 17.89 13.46
N ASN A 149 -6.81 17.68 13.11
CA ASN A 149 -6.35 17.33 11.78
C ASN A 149 -5.17 16.36 11.92
N PRO A 150 -5.45 15.10 12.32
CA PRO A 150 -4.42 14.10 12.48
C PRO A 150 -3.80 13.75 11.13
N LYS A 151 -2.52 13.36 11.15
CA LYS A 151 -1.74 12.97 9.98
C LYS A 151 -1.05 11.64 10.27
N PHE A 152 -0.91 10.83 9.23
CA PHE A 152 -0.14 9.59 9.32
C PHE A 152 1.35 9.92 9.19
N SER A 153 2.10 9.78 10.29
CA SER A 153 3.54 10.03 10.32
C SER A 153 4.33 8.83 9.79
N LEU A 154 5.00 9.02 8.64
CA LEU A 154 5.93 8.03 8.10
C LEU A 154 7.08 7.74 9.07
N LEU A 155 7.62 8.75 9.75
CA LEU A 155 8.69 8.55 10.71
C LEU A 155 8.26 7.63 11.86
N LYS A 156 7.04 7.83 12.39
CA LYS A 156 6.48 6.99 13.43
C LYS A 156 6.30 5.56 12.94
N TYR A 157 5.65 5.39 11.79
CA TYR A 157 5.48 4.08 11.15
C TYR A 157 6.83 3.37 10.96
N LYS A 158 7.83 4.04 10.40
CA LYS A 158 9.13 3.42 10.12
C LYS A 158 9.84 3.00 11.42
N ARG A 159 9.82 3.84 12.46
CA ARG A 159 10.46 3.56 13.75
C ARG A 159 9.77 2.47 14.56
N GLU A 160 8.45 2.54 14.67
CA GLU A 160 7.69 1.73 15.62
C GLU A 160 7.17 0.44 15.01
N ARG A 161 6.98 0.38 13.67
CA ARG A 161 6.36 -0.78 13.02
C ARG A 161 7.25 -1.42 11.97
N LEU A 162 7.66 -0.66 10.95
CA LEU A 162 8.45 -1.21 9.85
C LEU A 162 9.78 -1.77 10.35
N ARG A 163 10.43 -1.08 11.30
CA ARG A 163 11.68 -1.53 11.90
C ARG A 163 11.58 -2.95 12.44
N MET A 164 10.56 -3.20 13.25
CA MET A 164 10.35 -4.51 13.88
C MET A 164 10.11 -5.60 12.84
N LYS A 165 9.32 -5.31 11.80
CA LYS A 165 9.03 -6.26 10.72
C LYS A 165 10.29 -6.62 9.92
N LEU A 166 11.09 -5.63 9.57
CA LEU A 166 12.33 -5.84 8.82
C LEU A 166 13.43 -6.48 9.69
N ASP A 167 13.52 -6.17 10.99
CA ASP A 167 14.42 -6.87 11.92
C ASP A 167 14.04 -8.36 12.05
N ALA A 168 12.74 -8.69 12.10
CA ALA A 168 12.26 -10.07 12.09
C ALA A 168 12.62 -10.80 10.79
N LEU A 169 12.42 -10.16 9.63
CA LEU A 169 12.83 -10.70 8.34
C LEU A 169 14.36 -10.93 8.27
N LYS A 170 15.13 -9.97 8.78
CA LYS A 170 16.59 -10.06 8.88
C LYS A 170 17.02 -11.28 9.70
N GLN A 171 16.39 -11.51 10.85
CA GLN A 171 16.65 -12.67 11.69
C GLN A 171 16.29 -13.97 10.99
N GLN A 172 15.14 -14.03 10.32
CA GLN A 172 14.71 -15.20 9.55
C GLN A 172 15.76 -15.57 8.49
N ILE A 173 16.17 -14.62 7.64
CA ILE A 173 17.14 -14.88 6.56
C ILE A 173 18.52 -15.23 7.14
N THR A 174 18.92 -14.61 8.26
CA THR A 174 20.18 -14.95 8.94
C THR A 174 20.14 -16.39 9.44
N HIS A 175 19.02 -16.84 10.00
CA HIS A 175 18.85 -18.22 10.46
C HIS A 175 18.88 -19.22 9.30
N GLU A 176 18.21 -18.90 8.18
CA GLU A 176 18.17 -19.76 6.99
C GLU A 176 19.52 -19.88 6.28
N THR A 177 20.33 -18.81 6.26
CA THR A 177 21.53 -18.72 5.41
C THR A 177 22.86 -18.72 6.18
N GLY A 178 22.84 -18.40 7.47
CA GLY A 178 24.03 -18.14 8.28
C GLY A 178 24.78 -16.84 7.93
N LYS A 179 24.26 -16.03 7.00
CA LYS A 179 24.91 -14.82 6.49
C LYS A 179 24.53 -13.58 7.28
N ILE A 180 25.40 -12.57 7.25
CA ILE A 180 25.05 -11.23 7.71
C ILE A 180 24.06 -10.63 6.72
N VAL A 181 22.88 -10.22 7.21
CA VAL A 181 21.87 -9.61 6.34
C VAL A 181 22.00 -8.07 6.37
N VAL A 182 22.05 -7.45 5.19
CA VAL A 182 22.03 -6.00 5.01
C VAL A 182 20.79 -5.60 4.24
N LEU A 183 20.00 -4.71 4.82
CA LEU A 183 18.78 -4.19 4.22
C LEU A 183 19.12 -2.99 3.35
N TYR A 184 18.68 -3.03 2.09
CA TYR A 184 18.77 -1.93 1.14
C TYR A 184 17.36 -1.40 0.87
N GLY A 185 16.99 -0.30 1.51
CA GLY A 185 15.74 0.40 1.32
C GLY A 185 15.78 1.34 0.12
N GLN A 186 14.78 1.25 -0.74
CA GLN A 186 14.56 2.21 -1.81
C GLN A 186 13.16 2.81 -1.72
N THR A 187 13.08 4.14 -1.76
CA THR A 187 11.81 4.89 -1.72
C THR A 187 11.73 5.88 -2.87
N ASP A 188 10.51 6.37 -3.14
CA ASP A 188 10.31 7.45 -4.08
C ASP A 188 10.83 8.81 -3.55
N ASN A 189 10.59 9.88 -4.33
CA ASN A 189 10.96 11.25 -3.97
C ASN A 189 9.75 12.11 -3.60
N ALA A 190 8.59 11.53 -3.29
CA ALA A 190 7.44 12.33 -2.88
C ALA A 190 7.77 13.07 -1.57
N PRO A 191 7.20 14.28 -1.35
CA PRO A 191 7.56 15.13 -0.21
C PRO A 191 7.54 14.45 1.16
N PRO A 192 6.59 13.54 1.48
CA PRO A 192 6.60 12.81 2.75
C PRO A 192 7.87 11.98 2.98
N HIS A 193 8.46 11.40 1.92
CA HIS A 193 9.63 10.52 2.01
C HIS A 193 10.96 11.27 2.10
N GLN A 194 10.98 12.58 1.79
CA GLN A 194 12.20 13.37 1.74
C GLN A 194 12.60 14.02 3.08
N ALA A 195 11.82 13.82 4.14
CA ALA A 195 12.09 14.45 5.43
C ALA A 195 13.45 14.01 6.00
N GLN A 196 14.28 14.98 6.41
CA GLN A 196 15.65 14.73 6.86
C GLN A 196 15.74 13.68 7.99
N LYS A 197 14.78 13.68 8.94
CA LYS A 197 14.74 12.71 10.06
C LYS A 197 14.51 11.26 9.62
N LEU A 198 14.03 11.03 8.40
CA LEU A 198 13.94 9.68 7.83
C LEU A 198 15.32 9.16 7.42
N LYS A 199 16.30 10.04 7.17
CA LYS A 199 17.67 9.65 6.83
C LYS A 199 18.41 9.07 8.05
N ASP A 200 18.01 9.46 9.27
CA ASP A 200 18.55 8.92 10.53
C ASP A 200 18.23 7.43 10.74
N PHE A 201 17.37 6.86 9.89
CA PHE A 201 17.05 5.44 9.90
C PHE A 201 18.14 4.57 9.23
N GLN A 202 19.15 5.20 8.62
CA GLN A 202 20.34 4.52 8.09
C GLN A 202 21.30 4.07 9.19
N ASN A 203 21.88 2.88 9.04
CA ASN A 203 23.00 2.39 9.83
C ASN A 203 23.83 1.37 9.03
N ALA A 204 24.82 0.73 9.66
CA ALA A 204 25.73 -0.22 8.98
C ALA A 204 25.01 -1.38 8.27
N THR A 205 23.80 -1.76 8.69
CA THR A 205 23.02 -2.84 8.07
C THR A 205 21.69 -2.36 7.47
N TRP A 206 21.48 -1.04 7.41
CA TRP A 206 20.27 -0.40 6.90
C TRP A 206 20.68 0.74 5.98
N LEU A 207 20.69 0.47 4.69
CA LEU A 207 21.06 1.44 3.66
C LEU A 207 19.78 2.00 3.03
N PHE A 208 19.61 3.31 3.01
CA PHE A 208 18.45 3.95 2.36
C PHE A 208 18.90 4.78 1.17
N ARG A 209 18.24 4.59 0.03
CA ARG A 209 18.48 5.32 -1.20
C ARG A 209 17.15 5.77 -1.80
N HIS A 210 17.18 6.90 -2.48
CA HIS A 210 16.04 7.33 -3.28
C HIS A 210 16.16 6.77 -4.68
N GLN A 211 15.03 6.41 -5.26
CA GLN A 211 14.93 6.06 -6.68
C GLN A 211 15.08 7.32 -7.56
N PRO A 212 15.26 7.19 -8.88
CA PRO A 212 15.29 8.36 -9.75
C PRO A 212 13.92 9.05 -9.81
N PRO A 213 13.86 10.39 -9.94
CA PRO A 213 12.59 11.10 -10.10
C PRO A 213 11.79 10.56 -11.30
N ASN A 214 10.46 10.55 -11.18
CA ASN A 214 9.53 10.13 -12.24
C ASN A 214 9.84 8.76 -12.86
N SER A 215 10.31 7.81 -12.05
CA SER A 215 10.75 6.50 -12.52
C SER A 215 9.95 5.36 -11.87
N PRO A 216 8.63 5.26 -12.14
CA PRO A 216 7.76 4.23 -11.54
C PRO A 216 8.22 2.81 -11.87
N LEU A 217 8.91 2.61 -12.99
CA LEU A 217 9.47 1.32 -13.39
C LEU A 217 10.58 0.80 -12.46
N THR A 218 11.20 1.68 -11.66
CA THR A 218 12.21 1.27 -10.67
C THR A 218 11.62 0.90 -9.32
N ASN A 219 10.30 1.05 -9.17
CA ASN A 219 9.53 0.73 -7.97
C ASN A 219 8.63 -0.47 -8.27
N VAL A 220 8.87 -1.61 -7.63
CA VAL A 220 8.07 -2.83 -7.75
C VAL A 220 6.61 -2.58 -7.42
N GLN A 221 6.34 -1.63 -6.51
CA GLN A 221 4.99 -1.31 -6.08
C GLN A 221 4.17 -0.76 -7.24
N ASP A 222 4.67 0.28 -7.91
CA ASP A 222 4.00 0.84 -9.08
C ASP A 222 4.10 -0.05 -10.33
N ALA A 223 5.24 -0.70 -10.54
CA ALA A 223 5.48 -1.50 -11.73
C ALA A 223 4.66 -2.80 -11.77
N SER A 224 4.40 -3.41 -10.62
CA SER A 224 3.82 -4.77 -10.55
C SER A 224 2.78 -4.95 -9.44
N VAL A 225 3.10 -4.62 -8.19
CA VAL A 225 2.27 -4.99 -7.03
C VAL A 225 0.94 -4.25 -7.04
N PHE A 226 0.93 -2.92 -7.12
CA PHE A 226 -0.32 -2.14 -7.13
C PHE A 226 -1.20 -2.44 -8.34
N PRO A 227 -0.69 -2.54 -9.59
CA PRO A 227 -1.52 -2.98 -10.72
C PRO A 227 -2.15 -4.36 -10.51
N ALA A 228 -1.39 -5.33 -9.97
CA ALA A 228 -1.89 -6.67 -9.73
C ALA A 228 -2.92 -6.71 -8.58
N MET A 229 -2.63 -6.04 -7.47
CA MET A 229 -3.54 -5.90 -6.35
C MET A 229 -4.83 -5.18 -6.76
N ALA A 230 -4.76 -4.08 -7.52
CA ALA A 230 -5.94 -3.34 -7.95
C ALA A 230 -6.89 -4.21 -8.79
N LYS A 231 -6.35 -5.08 -9.66
CA LYS A 231 -7.15 -6.05 -10.42
C LYS A 231 -7.84 -7.06 -9.51
N ARG A 232 -7.12 -7.64 -8.57
CA ARG A 232 -7.67 -8.62 -7.60
C ARG A 232 -8.69 -8.00 -6.65
N VAL A 233 -8.47 -6.77 -6.20
CA VAL A 233 -9.47 -6.01 -5.41
C VAL A 233 -10.73 -5.77 -6.24
N THR A 234 -10.60 -5.45 -7.53
CA THR A 234 -11.76 -5.32 -8.43
C THR A 234 -12.53 -6.65 -8.58
N GLU A 235 -11.83 -7.78 -8.67
CA GLU A 235 -12.44 -9.11 -8.73
C GLU A 235 -13.16 -9.44 -7.41
N PHE A 236 -12.52 -9.16 -6.28
CA PHE A 236 -13.12 -9.31 -4.96
C PHE A 236 -14.40 -8.47 -4.82
N GLN A 237 -14.40 -7.22 -5.27
CA GLN A 237 -15.60 -6.37 -5.28
C GLN A 237 -16.74 -6.97 -6.11
N GLY A 238 -16.43 -7.53 -7.29
CA GLY A 238 -17.41 -8.17 -8.16
C GLY A 238 -18.10 -9.38 -7.51
N LEU A 239 -17.32 -10.22 -6.82
CA LEU A 239 -17.81 -11.45 -6.19
C LEU A 239 -18.58 -11.19 -4.88
N PHE A 240 -18.06 -10.34 -3.99
CA PHE A 240 -18.54 -10.24 -2.61
C PHE A 240 -19.62 -9.18 -2.36
N ASN A 241 -19.98 -8.39 -3.37
CA ASN A 241 -20.97 -7.33 -3.20
C ASN A 241 -22.02 -7.30 -4.32
N HIS A 242 -22.27 -8.45 -4.97
CA HIS A 242 -23.25 -8.57 -6.05
C HIS A 242 -23.06 -7.51 -7.14
N GLY A 243 -21.81 -7.19 -7.49
CA GLY A 243 -21.46 -6.13 -8.44
C GLY A 243 -21.56 -4.68 -7.93
N ARG A 244 -21.89 -4.45 -6.65
CA ARG A 244 -21.91 -3.11 -6.02
C ARG A 244 -20.53 -2.72 -5.50
N TYR A 245 -20.29 -1.43 -5.30
CA TYR A 245 -19.00 -0.92 -4.84
C TYR A 245 -18.75 -1.16 -3.34
N LEU A 246 -17.55 -1.66 -3.00
CA LEU A 246 -17.10 -1.75 -1.61
C LEU A 246 -16.57 -0.39 -1.14
N GLU A 247 -16.97 0.04 0.05
CA GLU A 247 -16.52 1.29 0.66
C GLU A 247 -15.99 1.07 2.07
N GLY A 248 -15.13 1.99 2.55
CA GLY A 248 -14.64 2.01 3.93
C GLY A 248 -14.00 0.68 4.35
N GLU A 249 -14.49 0.11 5.44
CA GLU A 249 -13.96 -1.13 6.03
C GLU A 249 -14.00 -2.32 5.06
N LYS A 250 -15.09 -2.50 4.31
CA LYS A 250 -15.15 -3.62 3.37
C LYS A 250 -14.15 -3.50 2.22
N LEU A 251 -13.86 -2.27 1.78
CA LEU A 251 -12.81 -2.05 0.78
C LEU A 251 -11.44 -2.40 1.38
N TRP A 252 -11.21 -2.01 2.63
CA TRP A 252 -9.99 -2.37 3.35
C TRP A 252 -9.84 -3.89 3.55
N GLU A 253 -10.89 -4.60 3.97
CA GLU A 253 -10.91 -6.06 4.09
C GLU A 253 -10.49 -6.74 2.77
N GLY A 254 -11.01 -6.26 1.64
CA GLY A 254 -10.62 -6.76 0.33
C GLY A 254 -9.14 -6.48 0.00
N ILE A 255 -8.62 -5.29 0.34
CA ILE A 255 -7.20 -4.95 0.12
C ILE A 255 -6.29 -5.83 0.98
N ASP A 256 -6.60 -5.97 2.28
CA ASP A 256 -5.82 -6.76 3.22
C ASP A 256 -5.83 -8.25 2.83
N THR A 257 -7.00 -8.79 2.46
CA THR A 257 -7.12 -10.16 1.94
C THR A 257 -6.26 -10.35 0.69
N VAL A 258 -6.39 -9.47 -0.30
CA VAL A 258 -5.62 -9.54 -1.55
C VAL A 258 -4.11 -9.47 -1.32
N TYR A 259 -3.66 -8.62 -0.39
CA TYR A 259 -2.24 -8.54 -0.02
C TYR A 259 -1.77 -9.84 0.64
N ASN A 260 -2.51 -10.33 1.64
CA ASN A 260 -2.16 -11.53 2.39
C ASN A 260 -2.14 -12.79 1.50
N GLU A 261 -3.03 -12.87 0.50
CA GLU A 261 -3.07 -13.95 -0.49
C GLU A 261 -2.17 -13.70 -1.72
N PHE A 262 -1.46 -12.58 -1.78
CA PHE A 262 -0.58 -12.29 -2.92
C PHE A 262 0.60 -13.28 -2.94
N PRO A 263 0.80 -14.06 -4.01
CA PRO A 263 1.87 -15.06 -4.05
C PRO A 263 3.26 -14.41 -4.08
N GLU A 264 4.15 -14.87 -3.23
CA GLU A 264 5.51 -14.33 -3.13
C GLU A 264 6.32 -14.62 -4.41
N GLU A 265 6.02 -15.67 -5.15
CA GLU A 265 6.61 -15.98 -6.45
C GLU A 265 6.19 -14.97 -7.52
N THR A 266 4.98 -14.44 -7.41
CA THR A 266 4.52 -13.36 -8.30
C THR A 266 5.17 -12.03 -7.94
N LEU A 267 5.35 -11.78 -6.64
CA LEU A 267 6.10 -10.63 -6.16
C LEU A 267 7.57 -10.68 -6.60
N ALA A 268 8.23 -11.84 -6.49
CA ALA A 268 9.62 -12.04 -6.90
C ALA A 268 9.85 -11.72 -8.39
N ARG A 269 8.92 -12.11 -9.25
CA ARG A 269 8.95 -11.76 -10.69
C ARG A 269 8.82 -10.26 -10.96
N GLY A 270 8.31 -9.47 -10.02
CA GLY A 270 8.26 -8.02 -10.18
C GLY A 270 9.61 -7.32 -9.93
N TYR A 271 10.53 -7.99 -9.22
CA TYR A 271 11.85 -7.45 -8.89
C TYR A 271 12.93 -7.71 -9.94
N VAL A 272 12.68 -8.65 -10.87
CA VAL A 272 13.61 -9.13 -11.90
C VAL A 272 13.12 -8.68 -13.27
#